data_AF-R9JHZ2-F1
#
_entry.id   AF-R9JHZ2-F1
#
_cell.length_a   1.000
_cell.length_b   1.000
_cell.length_c   1.000
_cell.angle_alpha   90.00
_cell.angle_beta   90.00
_cell.angle_gamma   90.00
#
_symmetry.space_group_name_H-M   'P 1'
#
loop_
_entity.id
_entity.type
_entity.pdbx_description
1 polymer ?
#
loop_
_entity_poly.entity_id
_entity_poly.type
_entity_poly.pdbx_seq_one_letter_code
_entity_poly.pdbx_strand_id
1 'polypeptide(L)'
;MYLENPIISGKNAPSFAKDTIYRFMKLVQINWIRFTTILAARIIKNAIVPLDSEERVNVLTIDDSMFERCRSKKVELLAKVYDHAKHAYKFGFRMLTLGWTDGSTFIPVNNVLLSSENRKNRINDAASVDKRSVGYKRRQLSMEKGTTAMLELLKTAKNAGIPAKVVYVRNRNKKKDYLCLISTDISLREEEIIRIYGKRWDTEVFFKVCKSYLKLSRECNSLSYDAMSAHTAVVFTRYMMLSHESREANDQRSMGEILLYFTDEMADITWIWAFQMLLEMFRTILADNTELTEEKTDELVDTFMNTLPMVLKSRLQAA
;
A
#
# COMPACT_ATOMS: atom_id res chain seq x y z
N MET A 1 -19.48 19.94 18.86
CA MET A 1 -18.36 20.71 18.27
C MET A 1 -17.37 19.72 17.70
N TYR A 2 -17.67 19.14 16.53
CA TYR A 2 -16.76 18.26 15.82
C TYR A 2 -15.91 19.13 14.89
N LEU A 3 -14.61 19.20 15.16
CA LEU A 3 -13.64 19.88 14.31
C LEU A 3 -13.52 19.10 13.00
N GLU A 4 -14.10 19.64 11.92
CA GLU A 4 -13.87 19.16 10.57
C GLU A 4 -12.37 19.17 10.27
N ASN A 5 -11.81 18.00 10.00
CA ASN A 5 -10.39 17.82 9.76
C ASN A 5 -10.05 18.32 8.34
N PRO A 6 -9.25 19.41 8.18
CA PRO A 6 -9.03 20.07 6.89
C PRO A 6 -8.28 19.22 5.84
N ILE A 7 -7.84 18.03 6.21
CA ILE A 7 -7.06 17.11 5.37
C ILE A 7 -7.95 16.44 4.31
N ILE A 8 -9.26 16.30 4.57
CA ILE A 8 -10.16 15.47 3.75
C ILE A 8 -10.73 16.25 2.54
N SER A 9 -10.87 17.58 2.62
CA SER A 9 -11.57 18.36 1.59
C SER A 9 -10.70 18.87 0.43
N GLY A 10 -9.37 18.80 0.52
CA GLY A 10 -8.43 19.29 -0.52
C GLY A 10 -8.54 20.79 -0.86
N LYS A 11 -9.53 21.51 -0.33
CA LYS A 11 -9.86 22.90 -0.67
C LYS A 11 -8.89 23.93 -0.07
N ASN A 12 -8.08 23.54 0.92
CA ASN A 12 -7.07 24.40 1.57
C ASN A 12 -5.66 23.80 1.57
N ALA A 13 -5.38 22.80 0.71
CA ALA A 13 -4.01 22.37 0.51
C ALA A 13 -3.28 23.48 -0.28
N PRO A 14 -2.17 24.07 0.22
CA PRO A 14 -1.37 24.95 -0.61
C PRO A 14 -1.05 24.20 -1.91
N SER A 15 -1.22 24.84 -3.06
CA SER A 15 -0.92 24.19 -4.33
C SER A 15 0.58 23.93 -4.37
N PHE A 16 0.98 22.74 -3.92
CA PHE A 16 2.37 22.33 -4.03
C PHE A 16 2.65 22.23 -5.52
N ALA A 17 3.53 23.09 -6.01
CA ALA A 17 4.01 22.97 -7.37
C ALA A 17 4.46 21.52 -7.58
N LYS A 18 4.04 20.91 -8.69
CA LYS A 18 4.37 19.53 -9.06
C LYS A 18 5.86 19.22 -8.88
N ASP A 19 6.72 20.20 -9.14
CA ASP A 19 8.16 20.12 -8.95
C ASP A 19 8.59 19.97 -7.48
N THR A 20 7.88 20.58 -6.54
CA THR A 20 8.14 20.44 -5.10
C THR A 20 7.96 19.00 -4.66
N ILE A 21 6.89 18.33 -5.11
CA ILE A 21 6.63 16.92 -4.80
C ILE A 21 7.74 16.04 -5.39
N TYR A 22 8.10 16.24 -6.66
CA TYR A 22 9.18 15.46 -7.26
C TYR A 22 10.54 15.69 -6.61
N ARG A 23 10.86 16.92 -6.20
CA ARG A 23 12.09 17.22 -5.45
C ARG A 23 12.06 16.52 -4.11
N PHE A 24 10.95 16.61 -3.38
CA PHE A 24 10.76 15.94 -2.09
C PHE A 24 10.96 14.42 -2.19
N MET A 25 10.32 13.78 -3.17
CA MET A 25 10.46 12.34 -3.40
C MET A 25 11.91 11.91 -3.74
N LYS A 26 12.71 12.81 -4.31
CA LYS A 26 14.12 12.55 -4.67
C LYS A 26 15.10 12.85 -3.53
N LEU A 27 14.66 13.37 -2.39
CA LEU A 27 15.56 13.71 -1.29
C LEU A 27 16.21 12.46 -0.70
N VAL A 28 17.55 12.42 -0.78
CA VAL A 28 18.39 11.32 -0.26
C VAL A 28 18.42 11.25 1.25
N GLN A 29 17.99 12.30 1.95
CA GLN A 29 17.98 12.40 3.41
C GLN A 29 16.78 11.68 4.03
N ILE A 30 15.68 11.53 3.30
CA ILE A 30 14.45 10.93 3.85
C ILE A 30 14.65 9.42 4.00
N ASN A 31 14.33 8.87 5.17
CA ASN A 31 14.37 7.44 5.42
C ASN A 31 12.98 6.80 5.27
N TRP A 32 12.63 6.42 4.04
CA TRP A 32 11.35 5.80 3.72
C TRP A 32 11.08 4.47 4.44
N ILE A 33 12.11 3.64 4.66
CA ILE A 33 11.99 2.37 5.40
C ILE A 33 11.59 2.67 6.85
N ARG A 34 12.28 3.61 7.50
CA ARG A 34 11.94 4.03 8.87
C ARG A 34 10.55 4.66 8.94
N PHE A 35 10.20 5.50 7.96
CA PHE A 35 8.89 6.13 7.90
C PHE A 35 7.75 5.11 7.88
N THR A 36 7.77 4.16 6.94
CA THR A 36 6.71 3.13 6.86
C THR A 36 6.71 2.23 8.10
N THR A 37 7.88 1.91 8.64
CA THR A 37 7.98 1.04 9.82
C THR A 37 7.33 1.69 11.04
N ILE A 38 7.61 2.98 11.29
CA ILE A 38 7.04 3.71 12.43
C ILE A 38 5.53 3.87 12.24
N LEU A 39 5.08 4.18 11.02
CA LEU A 39 3.66 4.30 10.72
C LEU A 39 2.93 2.97 10.96
N ALA A 40 3.45 1.88 10.39
CA ALA A 40 2.92 0.54 10.59
C ALA A 40 2.88 0.15 12.07
N ALA A 41 3.96 0.35 12.82
CA ALA A 41 4.01 0.05 14.24
C ALA A 41 2.94 0.83 15.04
N ARG A 42 2.70 2.10 14.69
CA ARG A 42 1.65 2.91 15.33
C ARG A 42 0.25 2.42 14.98
N ILE A 43 -0.02 2.09 13.71
CA ILE A 43 -1.31 1.56 13.28
C ILE A 43 -1.57 0.21 13.95
N ILE A 44 -0.59 -0.71 13.92
CA ILE A 44 -0.71 -2.01 14.57
C ILE A 44 -1.04 -1.82 16.05
N LYS A 45 -0.25 -1.02 16.77
CA LYS A 45 -0.41 -0.85 18.22
C LYS A 45 -1.71 -0.16 18.62
N ASN A 46 -2.07 0.92 17.92
CA ASN A 46 -3.12 1.83 18.40
C ASN A 46 -4.47 1.59 17.73
N ALA A 47 -4.50 1.00 16.54
CA ALA A 47 -5.71 0.81 15.77
C ALA A 47 -6.06 -0.67 15.60
N ILE A 48 -5.08 -1.54 15.30
CA ILE A 48 -5.39 -2.95 15.02
C ILE A 48 -5.48 -3.79 16.29
N VAL A 49 -4.48 -3.73 17.16
CA VAL A 49 -4.41 -4.54 18.41
C VAL A 49 -5.64 -4.35 19.31
N PRO A 50 -6.23 -3.15 19.49
CA PRO A 50 -7.45 -3.00 20.29
C PRO A 50 -8.68 -3.71 19.70
N LEU A 51 -8.68 -3.98 18.39
CA LEU A 51 -9.72 -4.70 17.67
C LEU A 51 -9.38 -6.19 17.50
N ASP A 52 -8.29 -6.64 18.11
CA ASP A 52 -7.79 -8.01 18.01
C ASP A 52 -8.23 -8.80 19.24
N SER A 53 -8.42 -10.12 19.11
CA SER A 53 -8.73 -10.98 20.25
C SER A 53 -7.44 -11.58 20.83
N GLU A 54 -7.41 -11.87 22.13
CA GLU A 54 -6.25 -12.52 22.76
C GLU A 54 -5.96 -13.92 22.19
N GLU A 55 -6.93 -14.53 21.50
CA GLU A 55 -6.78 -15.82 20.83
C GLU A 55 -6.17 -15.72 19.42
N ARG A 56 -6.02 -14.51 18.87
CA ARG A 56 -5.49 -14.28 17.53
C ARG A 56 -3.97 -14.17 17.54
N VAL A 57 -3.40 -14.73 16.49
CA VAL A 57 -1.96 -14.86 16.35
C VAL A 57 -1.45 -13.88 15.31
N ASN A 58 -0.45 -13.13 15.74
CA ASN A 58 0.19 -12.12 14.93
C ASN A 58 1.53 -12.62 14.37
N VAL A 59 1.77 -12.43 13.07
CA VAL A 59 2.98 -12.91 12.38
C VAL A 59 3.62 -11.86 11.47
N LEU A 60 4.94 -11.97 11.28
CA LEU A 60 5.68 -11.25 10.26
C LEU A 60 5.89 -12.15 9.04
N THR A 61 5.46 -11.68 7.88
CA THR A 61 5.72 -12.34 6.60
C THR A 61 6.74 -11.55 5.79
N ILE A 62 7.63 -12.27 5.11
CA ILE A 62 8.55 -11.68 4.15
C ILE A 62 8.29 -12.36 2.83
N ASP A 63 8.03 -11.55 1.82
CA ASP A 63 7.80 -12.02 0.46
C ASP A 63 8.28 -10.98 -0.54
N ASP A 64 8.59 -11.43 -1.74
CA ASP A 64 9.02 -10.56 -2.81
C ASP A 64 8.06 -10.56 -3.99
N SER A 65 7.97 -9.41 -4.63
CA SER A 65 7.14 -9.24 -5.80
C SER A 65 7.89 -8.43 -6.85
N MET A 66 7.68 -8.75 -8.12
CA MET A 66 8.32 -8.05 -9.22
C MET A 66 7.83 -6.60 -9.32
N PHE A 67 8.77 -5.65 -9.26
CA PHE A 67 8.55 -4.23 -9.55
C PHE A 67 9.07 -3.93 -10.96
N GLU A 68 8.20 -4.04 -11.95
CA GLU A 68 8.57 -3.96 -13.37
C GLU A 68 8.87 -2.53 -13.83
N ARG A 69 9.93 -2.39 -14.63
CA ARG A 69 10.42 -1.15 -15.27
C ARG A 69 10.70 -1.35 -16.75
N CYS A 70 9.90 -2.17 -17.43
CA CYS A 70 10.11 -2.57 -18.82
C CYS A 70 10.13 -1.41 -19.83
N ARG A 71 9.59 -0.24 -19.47
CA ARG A 71 9.46 0.93 -20.36
C ARG A 71 10.66 1.88 -20.36
N SER A 72 11.65 1.68 -19.50
CA SER A 72 12.83 2.56 -19.47
C SER A 72 14.09 1.82 -19.10
N LYS A 73 15.13 1.97 -19.93
CA LYS A 73 16.48 1.46 -19.68
C LYS A 73 17.36 2.44 -18.90
N LYS A 74 16.87 3.63 -18.53
CA LYS A 74 17.65 4.69 -17.84
C LYS A 74 17.41 4.76 -16.34
N VAL A 75 16.62 3.83 -15.80
CA VAL A 75 16.28 3.80 -14.37
C VAL A 75 17.53 3.47 -13.57
N GLU A 76 17.84 4.27 -12.55
CA GLU A 76 18.93 4.03 -11.61
C GLU A 76 18.80 2.63 -10.98
N LEU A 77 19.90 1.89 -10.85
CA LEU A 77 19.93 0.54 -10.29
C LEU A 77 19.06 -0.49 -11.04
N LEU A 78 18.59 -0.19 -12.25
CA LEU A 78 17.79 -1.13 -13.04
C LEU A 78 18.56 -2.44 -13.28
N ALA A 79 17.92 -3.57 -13.02
CA ALA A 79 18.50 -4.88 -13.28
C ALA A 79 17.60 -5.72 -14.20
N LYS A 80 18.18 -6.76 -14.80
CA LYS A 80 17.45 -7.84 -15.43
C LYS A 80 17.17 -8.91 -14.38
N VAL A 81 15.92 -9.07 -14.00
CA VAL A 81 15.45 -9.97 -12.94
C VAL A 81 14.60 -11.06 -13.56
N TYR A 82 14.74 -12.30 -13.11
CA TYR A 82 13.87 -13.39 -13.51
C TYR A 82 12.56 -13.32 -12.72
N ASP A 83 11.44 -13.17 -13.44
CA ASP A 83 10.10 -13.24 -12.87
C ASP A 83 9.65 -14.70 -12.85
N HIS A 84 9.57 -15.28 -11.65
CA HIS A 84 9.16 -16.66 -11.45
C HIS A 84 7.69 -16.90 -11.78
N ALA A 85 6.82 -15.89 -11.63
CA ALA A 85 5.40 -16.02 -11.94
C ALA A 85 5.14 -16.03 -13.45
N LYS A 86 5.95 -15.28 -14.21
CA LYS A 86 5.83 -15.19 -15.68
C LYS A 86 6.84 -16.04 -16.44
N HIS A 87 7.70 -16.77 -15.74
CA HIS A 87 8.81 -17.54 -16.28
C HIS A 87 9.69 -16.77 -17.30
N ALA A 88 9.90 -15.47 -17.06
CA ALA A 88 10.57 -14.59 -18.02
C ALA A 88 11.47 -13.57 -17.35
N TYR A 89 12.56 -13.20 -18.03
CA TYR A 89 13.38 -12.06 -17.58
C TYR A 89 12.68 -10.74 -17.88
N LYS A 90 12.59 -9.89 -16.85
CA LYS A 90 12.01 -8.55 -16.92
C LYS A 90 13.01 -7.53 -16.39
N PHE A 91 12.91 -6.30 -16.88
CA PHE A 91 13.67 -5.18 -16.33
C PHE A 91 12.95 -4.65 -15.09
N GLY A 92 13.66 -4.47 -13.98
CA GLY A 92 13.07 -3.94 -12.76
C GLY A 92 13.82 -4.35 -11.50
N PHE A 93 13.08 -4.52 -10.42
CA PHE A 93 13.57 -4.84 -9.09
C PHE A 93 12.76 -5.99 -8.48
N ARG A 94 13.37 -6.72 -7.55
CA ARG A 94 12.62 -7.55 -6.61
C ARG A 94 12.22 -6.67 -5.42
N MET A 95 10.94 -6.38 -5.27
CA MET A 95 10.46 -5.62 -4.12
C MET A 95 10.28 -6.56 -2.93
N LEU A 96 11.32 -6.69 -2.12
CA LEU A 96 11.27 -7.48 -0.89
C LEU A 96 10.50 -6.69 0.18
N THR A 97 9.41 -7.25 0.67
CA THR A 97 8.48 -6.59 1.59
C THR A 97 8.36 -7.40 2.87
N LEU A 98 8.50 -6.70 4.00
CA LEU A 98 8.13 -7.20 5.32
C LEU A 98 6.70 -6.75 5.62
N GLY A 99 5.81 -7.70 5.84
CA GLY A 99 4.44 -7.49 6.27
C GLY A 99 4.21 -8.00 7.68
N TRP A 100 3.21 -7.43 8.33
CA TRP A 100 2.61 -7.92 9.57
C TRP A 100 1.18 -8.38 9.27
N THR A 101 0.71 -9.46 9.87
CA THR A 101 -0.67 -9.92 9.74
C THR A 101 -1.16 -10.63 11.00
N ASP A 102 -2.43 -10.42 11.36
CA ASP A 102 -3.20 -11.17 12.35
C ASP A 102 -4.02 -12.32 11.70
N GLY A 103 -3.81 -12.55 10.39
CA GLY A 103 -4.58 -13.48 9.57
C GLY A 103 -5.92 -12.93 9.08
N SER A 104 -6.24 -11.65 9.31
CA SER A 104 -7.41 -10.96 8.74
C SER A 104 -7.06 -9.62 8.10
N THR A 105 -6.00 -8.99 8.60
CA THR A 105 -5.47 -7.68 8.24
C THR A 105 -4.01 -7.84 7.88
N PHE A 106 -3.60 -7.26 6.76
CA PHE A 106 -2.21 -7.19 6.39
C PHE A 106 -1.71 -5.75 6.50
N ILE A 107 -0.57 -5.53 7.13
CA ILE A 107 0.07 -4.21 7.27
C ILE A 107 1.50 -4.29 6.70
N PRO A 108 1.82 -3.59 5.60
CA PRO A 108 3.15 -3.66 4.99
C PRO A 108 4.16 -2.81 5.77
N VAL A 109 4.86 -3.42 6.73
CA VAL A 109 5.78 -2.75 7.66
C VAL A 109 6.86 -1.94 6.94
N ASN A 110 7.62 -2.57 6.04
CA ASN A 110 8.63 -1.89 5.24
C ASN A 110 9.03 -2.73 4.02
N ASN A 111 9.80 -2.13 3.11
CA ASN A 111 10.29 -2.80 1.92
C ASN A 111 11.65 -2.26 1.46
N VAL A 112 12.26 -3.00 0.54
CA VAL A 112 13.39 -2.53 -0.26
C VAL A 112 13.23 -3.02 -1.70
N LEU A 113 13.55 -2.14 -2.65
CA LEU A 113 13.64 -2.48 -4.08
C LEU A 113 15.02 -3.07 -4.37
N LEU A 114 15.16 -4.39 -4.33
CA LEU A 114 16.41 -5.07 -4.58
C LEU A 114 16.78 -5.02 -6.07
N SER A 115 17.96 -4.48 -6.34
CA SER A 115 18.69 -4.63 -7.59
C SER A 115 19.53 -5.92 -7.56
N SER A 116 20.24 -6.21 -8.64
CA SER A 116 21.13 -7.37 -8.66
C SER A 116 22.44 -7.06 -7.92
N GLU A 117 22.90 -7.97 -7.07
CA GLU A 117 24.25 -7.93 -6.48
C GLU A 117 25.34 -8.00 -7.57
N ASN A 118 25.08 -8.78 -8.62
CA ASN A 118 25.99 -8.97 -9.72
C ASN A 118 25.90 -7.77 -10.67
N ARG A 119 26.98 -7.00 -10.73
CA ARG A 119 27.09 -5.81 -11.60
C ARG A 119 26.79 -6.12 -13.07
N LYS A 120 27.12 -7.32 -13.57
CA LYS A 120 26.84 -7.71 -14.96
C LYS A 120 25.34 -7.77 -15.29
N ASN A 121 24.50 -7.98 -14.27
CA ASN A 121 23.05 -8.06 -14.43
C ASN A 121 22.36 -6.70 -14.20
N ARG A 122 23.10 -5.68 -13.76
CA ARG A 122 22.62 -4.29 -13.66
C ARG A 122 22.83 -3.56 -14.98
N ILE A 123 21.77 -2.95 -15.46
CA ILE A 123 21.75 -2.11 -16.66
C ILE A 123 22.30 -0.72 -16.34
N ASN A 124 21.95 -0.18 -15.16
CA ASN A 124 22.53 1.06 -14.65
C ASN A 124 23.02 0.85 -13.22
N ASP A 125 24.11 1.49 -12.86
CA ASP A 125 24.63 1.53 -11.50
C ASP A 125 23.93 2.62 -10.65
N ALA A 126 24.23 2.64 -9.36
CA ALA A 126 23.78 3.66 -8.44
C ALA A 126 24.37 5.04 -8.78
N ALA A 127 23.57 6.10 -8.57
CA ALA A 127 24.06 7.46 -8.62
C ALA A 127 25.06 7.73 -7.49
N SER A 128 26.04 8.60 -7.75
CA SER A 128 26.98 9.06 -6.74
C SER A 128 26.26 9.96 -5.73
N VAL A 129 26.32 9.60 -4.44
CA VAL A 129 25.70 10.31 -3.33
C VAL A 129 26.62 10.27 -2.11
N ASP A 130 26.51 11.24 -1.19
CA ASP A 130 27.32 11.29 0.04
C ASP A 130 27.16 9.97 0.82
N LYS A 131 28.29 9.31 1.13
CA LYS A 131 28.34 8.03 1.84
C LYS A 131 27.70 8.06 3.23
N ARG A 132 27.59 9.24 3.84
CA ARG A 132 26.96 9.45 5.15
C ARG A 132 25.43 9.51 5.07
N SER A 133 24.89 9.74 3.87
CA SER A 133 23.45 9.92 3.65
C SER A 133 22.67 8.60 3.79
N VAL A 134 21.38 8.72 4.11
CA VAL A 134 20.46 7.58 4.12
C VAL A 134 20.30 6.99 2.72
N GLY A 135 20.24 7.84 1.69
CA GLY A 135 20.15 7.44 0.29
C GLY A 135 21.33 6.58 -0.17
N TYR A 136 22.54 6.81 0.34
CA TYR A 136 23.69 5.93 0.09
C TYR A 136 23.48 4.55 0.71
N LYS A 137 23.14 4.50 2.00
CA LYS A 137 22.89 3.23 2.72
C LYS A 137 21.78 2.41 2.05
N ARG A 138 20.72 3.06 1.56
CA ARG A 138 19.62 2.41 0.83
C ARG A 138 20.07 1.79 -0.49
N ARG A 139 20.97 2.44 -1.23
CA ARG A 139 21.54 1.89 -2.47
C ARG A 139 22.43 0.70 -2.18
N GLN A 140 23.25 0.75 -1.13
CA GLN A 140 24.03 -0.41 -0.70
C GLN A 140 23.11 -1.59 -0.38
N LEU A 141 22.07 -1.36 0.44
CA LEU A 141 21.09 -2.38 0.80
C LEU A 141 20.35 -2.97 -0.43
N SER A 142 20.05 -2.15 -1.44
CA SER A 142 19.44 -2.59 -2.70
C SER A 142 20.29 -3.59 -3.47
N MET A 143 21.62 -3.49 -3.37
CA MET A 143 22.57 -4.34 -4.08
C MET A 143 23.06 -5.53 -3.24
N GLU A 144 22.59 -5.67 -2.00
CA GLU A 144 22.91 -6.79 -1.13
C GLU A 144 22.10 -8.05 -1.48
N LYS A 145 22.50 -9.19 -0.90
CA LYS A 145 21.68 -10.40 -0.92
C LYS A 145 20.34 -10.14 -0.24
N GLY A 146 19.27 -10.71 -0.81
CA GLY A 146 17.93 -10.61 -0.23
C GLY A 146 17.87 -11.06 1.22
N THR A 147 18.69 -12.04 1.63
CA THR A 147 18.80 -12.49 3.02
C THR A 147 19.40 -11.43 3.95
N THR A 148 20.45 -10.73 3.52
CA THR A 148 21.04 -9.61 4.27
C THR A 148 20.05 -8.47 4.39
N ALA A 149 19.39 -8.13 3.28
CA ALA A 149 18.38 -7.08 3.25
C ALA A 149 17.19 -7.40 4.17
N MET A 150 16.72 -8.64 4.18
CA MET A 150 15.70 -9.15 5.08
C MET A 150 16.05 -8.92 6.55
N LEU A 151 17.28 -9.21 6.97
CA LEU A 151 17.72 -9.01 8.35
C LEU A 151 17.67 -7.52 8.74
N GLU A 152 18.01 -6.61 7.84
CA GLU A 152 17.96 -5.17 8.10
C GLU A 152 16.50 -4.66 8.21
N LEU A 153 15.59 -5.18 7.39
CA LEU A 153 14.15 -4.89 7.48
C LEU A 153 13.58 -5.33 8.84
N LEU A 154 13.93 -6.55 9.29
CA LEU A 154 13.53 -7.09 10.58
C LEU A 154 14.13 -6.32 11.76
N LYS A 155 15.40 -5.95 11.67
CA LYS A 155 16.06 -5.11 12.69
C LYS A 155 15.36 -3.76 12.82
N THR A 156 14.97 -3.16 11.71
CA THR A 156 14.23 -1.89 11.72
C THR A 156 12.85 -2.04 12.37
N ALA A 157 12.12 -3.13 12.07
CA ALA A 157 10.84 -3.44 12.71
C ALA A 157 10.97 -3.68 14.21
N LYS A 158 11.97 -4.48 14.64
CA LYS A 158 12.27 -4.73 16.05
C LYS A 158 12.57 -3.43 16.80
N ASN A 159 13.39 -2.55 16.22
CA ASN A 159 13.72 -1.24 16.80
C ASN A 159 12.50 -0.31 16.91
N ALA A 160 11.46 -0.54 16.12
CA ALA A 160 10.19 0.19 16.20
C ALA A 160 9.21 -0.41 17.23
N GLY A 161 9.63 -1.46 17.96
CA GLY A 161 8.81 -2.11 18.98
C GLY A 161 7.84 -3.16 18.44
N ILE A 162 8.03 -3.63 17.20
CA ILE A 162 7.29 -4.78 16.67
C ILE A 162 7.98 -6.06 17.18
N PRO A 163 7.34 -6.85 18.06
CA PRO A 163 7.95 -8.06 18.63
C PRO A 163 8.21 -9.11 17.54
N ALA A 164 9.16 -10.02 17.76
CA ALA A 164 9.52 -11.06 16.78
C ALA A 164 10.08 -12.33 17.44
N LYS A 165 9.49 -13.49 17.14
CA LYS A 165 9.94 -14.87 17.42
C LYS A 165 10.21 -15.56 16.09
N VAL A 166 11.37 -16.21 15.95
CA VAL A 166 11.77 -16.88 14.70
C VAL A 166 11.65 -18.39 14.86
N VAL A 167 11.02 -19.07 13.89
CA VAL A 167 10.88 -20.53 13.83
C VAL A 167 11.52 -21.05 12.55
N TYR A 168 12.42 -22.02 12.68
CA TYR A 168 13.10 -22.66 11.54
C TYR A 168 12.44 -24.00 11.23
N VAL A 169 11.80 -24.10 10.08
CA VAL A 169 11.19 -25.33 9.56
C VAL A 169 12.15 -25.98 8.57
N ARG A 170 12.69 -27.14 8.92
CA ARG A 170 13.61 -27.87 8.04
C ARG A 170 12.88 -28.41 6.81
N ASN A 171 13.45 -28.20 5.62
CA ASN A 171 12.93 -28.80 4.40
C ASN A 171 13.14 -30.33 4.43
N ARG A 172 12.05 -31.09 4.27
CA ARG A 172 12.08 -32.56 4.30
C ARG A 172 12.96 -33.16 3.19
N ASN A 173 12.95 -32.56 2.00
CA ASN A 173 13.65 -33.07 0.83
C ASN A 173 15.10 -32.55 0.74
N LYS A 174 15.35 -31.35 1.24
CA LYS A 174 16.69 -30.72 1.25
C LYS A 174 17.12 -30.42 2.67
N LYS A 175 17.83 -31.36 3.29
CA LYS A 175 18.24 -31.31 4.71
C LYS A 175 19.11 -30.10 5.11
N LYS A 176 19.69 -29.37 4.16
CA LYS A 176 20.47 -28.14 4.35
C LYS A 176 19.64 -26.86 4.18
N ASP A 177 18.41 -26.97 3.68
CA ASP A 177 17.50 -25.85 3.47
C ASP A 177 16.53 -25.74 4.64
N TYR A 178 16.28 -24.51 5.07
CA TYR A 178 15.33 -24.18 6.13
C TYR A 178 14.38 -23.10 5.63
N LEU A 179 13.10 -23.26 5.93
CA LEU A 179 12.08 -22.24 5.85
C LEU A 179 12.09 -21.46 7.16
N CYS A 180 12.26 -20.14 7.10
CA CYS A 180 12.26 -19.28 8.27
C CYS A 180 10.90 -18.60 8.40
N LEU A 181 10.21 -18.83 9.51
CA LEU A 181 8.94 -18.19 9.87
C LEU A 181 9.19 -17.19 10.99
N ILE A 182 8.48 -16.07 10.98
CA ILE A 182 8.63 -15.05 12.02
C ILE A 182 7.25 -14.70 12.56
N SER A 183 7.03 -14.90 13.85
CA SER A 183 5.81 -14.50 14.55
C SER A 183 6.05 -13.22 15.34
N THR A 184 5.08 -12.33 15.46
CA THR A 184 5.18 -11.22 16.42
C THR A 184 4.74 -11.62 17.81
N ASP A 185 3.91 -12.64 17.94
CA ASP A 185 3.54 -13.18 19.25
C ASP A 185 4.58 -14.21 19.72
N ILE A 186 5.35 -13.79 20.73
CA ILE A 186 6.45 -14.57 21.29
C ILE A 186 5.97 -15.70 22.21
N SER A 187 4.70 -15.68 22.62
CA SER A 187 4.11 -16.68 23.53
C SER A 187 3.69 -17.97 22.81
N LEU A 188 3.53 -17.91 21.49
CA LEU A 188 2.99 -19.01 20.71
C LEU A 188 3.96 -20.17 20.54
N ARG A 189 3.38 -21.37 20.51
CA ARG A 189 4.10 -22.60 20.16
C ARG A 189 4.45 -22.62 18.68
N GLU A 190 5.55 -23.28 18.35
CA GLU A 190 6.11 -23.34 17.00
C GLU A 190 5.11 -23.93 15.99
N GLU A 191 4.30 -24.91 16.38
CA GLU A 191 3.33 -25.56 15.49
C GLU A 191 2.22 -24.60 15.02
N GLU A 192 1.80 -23.70 15.90
CA GLU A 192 0.74 -22.73 15.60
C GLU A 192 1.25 -21.66 14.61
N ILE A 193 2.50 -21.21 14.80
CA ILE A 193 3.19 -20.32 13.86
C ILE A 193 3.25 -20.95 12.46
N ILE A 194 3.54 -22.26 12.38
CA ILE A 194 3.57 -23.00 11.11
C ILE A 194 2.17 -23.11 10.50
N ARG A 195 1.14 -23.40 11.30
CA ARG A 195 -0.27 -23.50 10.83
C ARG A 195 -0.74 -22.20 10.19
N ILE A 196 -0.42 -21.07 10.82
CA ILE A 196 -0.85 -19.74 10.37
C ILE A 196 -0.08 -19.27 9.16
N TYR A 197 1.20 -19.65 9.07
CA TYR A 197 1.94 -19.45 7.84
C TYR A 197 1.30 -20.17 6.64
N GLY A 198 0.48 -21.21 6.86
CA GLY A 198 -0.35 -21.81 5.82
C GLY A 198 -1.41 -20.86 5.21
N LYS A 199 -1.74 -19.75 5.88
CA LYS A 199 -2.68 -18.70 5.43
C LYS A 199 -1.99 -17.58 4.64
N ARG A 200 -0.82 -17.83 4.02
CA ARG A 200 0.04 -16.86 3.31
C ARG A 200 -0.62 -16.11 2.12
N TRP A 201 -1.91 -16.27 1.91
CA TRP A 201 -2.67 -15.61 0.83
C TRP A 201 -2.73 -14.08 0.97
N ASP A 202 -2.71 -13.56 2.19
CA ASP A 202 -2.85 -12.11 2.45
C ASP A 202 -1.73 -11.28 1.78
N THR A 203 -0.51 -11.82 1.71
CA THR A 203 0.62 -11.10 1.10
C THR A 203 0.47 -11.02 -0.43
N GLU A 204 -0.06 -12.07 -1.06
CA GLU A 204 -0.35 -12.07 -2.50
C GLU A 204 -1.50 -11.10 -2.83
N VAL A 205 -2.56 -11.11 -2.02
CA VAL A 205 -3.67 -10.16 -2.13
C VAL A 205 -3.16 -8.73 -1.99
N PHE A 206 -2.33 -8.44 -0.99
CA PHE A 206 -1.68 -7.15 -0.83
C PHE A 206 -0.92 -6.71 -2.10
N PHE A 207 -0.09 -7.59 -2.68
CA PHE A 207 0.64 -7.26 -3.90
C PHE A 207 -0.29 -7.03 -5.09
N LYS A 208 -1.36 -7.82 -5.21
CA LYS A 208 -2.41 -7.61 -6.23
C LYS A 208 -3.05 -6.24 -6.06
N VAL A 209 -3.41 -5.85 -4.83
CA VAL A 209 -4.01 -4.54 -4.55
C VAL A 209 -3.06 -3.40 -4.89
N CYS A 210 -1.82 -3.48 -4.45
CA CYS A 210 -0.83 -2.45 -4.72
C CYS A 210 -0.57 -2.26 -6.22
N LYS A 211 -0.43 -3.35 -6.98
CA LYS A 211 -0.15 -3.30 -8.42
C LYS A 211 -1.35 -2.85 -9.23
N SER A 212 -2.52 -3.44 -8.98
CA SER A 212 -3.69 -3.26 -9.82
C SER A 212 -4.46 -1.99 -9.49
N TYR A 213 -4.68 -1.72 -8.20
CA TYR A 213 -5.57 -0.65 -7.75
C TYR A 213 -4.77 0.59 -7.32
N LEU A 214 -3.72 0.42 -6.52
CA LEU A 214 -2.87 1.55 -6.07
C LEU A 214 -1.76 1.94 -7.07
N LYS A 215 -1.79 1.34 -8.26
CA LYS A 215 -0.97 1.65 -9.44
C LYS A 215 0.54 1.68 -9.19
N LEU A 216 1.04 0.86 -8.25
CA LEU A 216 2.45 0.80 -7.84
C LEU A 216 3.47 0.81 -9.00
N SER A 217 3.19 0.06 -10.06
CA SER A 217 4.10 -0.02 -11.22
C SER A 217 3.76 0.94 -12.36
N ARG A 218 2.47 1.27 -12.55
CA ARG A 218 2.01 2.04 -13.72
C ARG A 218 2.11 3.55 -13.52
N GLU A 219 1.95 4.05 -12.29
CA GLU A 219 1.96 5.48 -11.97
C GLU A 219 3.38 6.03 -11.78
N CYS A 220 4.29 5.18 -11.29
CA CYS A 220 5.67 5.59 -11.11
C CYS A 220 6.40 5.63 -12.46
N ASN A 221 6.72 6.80 -12.99
CA ASN A 221 7.59 6.95 -14.17
C ASN A 221 9.00 7.47 -13.82
N SER A 222 9.33 7.54 -12.53
CA SER A 222 10.63 8.08 -12.07
C SER A 222 11.81 7.23 -12.52
N LEU A 223 12.94 7.87 -12.78
CA LEU A 223 14.23 7.22 -13.03
C LEU A 223 15.10 7.15 -11.76
N SER A 224 14.78 7.93 -10.74
CA SER A 224 15.54 8.01 -9.48
C SER A 224 15.10 6.91 -8.52
N TYR A 225 16.08 6.22 -7.93
CA TYR A 225 15.83 5.16 -6.96
C TYR A 225 15.14 5.67 -5.69
N ASP A 226 15.49 6.88 -5.23
CA ASP A 226 14.85 7.51 -4.06
C ASP A 226 13.38 7.83 -4.31
N ALA A 227 13.05 8.34 -5.51
CA ALA A 227 11.67 8.63 -5.87
C ALA A 227 10.83 7.36 -6.07
N MET A 228 11.41 6.25 -6.56
CA MET A 228 10.70 4.96 -6.57
C MET A 228 10.46 4.42 -5.15
N SER A 229 11.44 4.59 -4.26
CA SER A 229 11.30 4.22 -2.84
C SER A 229 10.22 5.06 -2.15
N ALA A 230 10.19 6.36 -2.41
CA ALA A 230 9.16 7.28 -1.93
C ALA A 230 7.77 6.89 -2.44
N HIS A 231 7.64 6.64 -3.75
CA HIS A 231 6.37 6.21 -4.34
C HIS A 231 5.85 4.92 -3.69
N THR A 232 6.73 3.93 -3.48
CA THR A 232 6.37 2.69 -2.81
C THR A 232 5.90 2.93 -1.37
N ALA A 233 6.58 3.81 -0.62
CA ALA A 233 6.15 4.18 0.73
C ALA A 233 4.78 4.88 0.76
N VAL A 234 4.49 5.72 -0.24
CA VAL A 234 3.17 6.36 -0.41
C VAL A 234 2.09 5.33 -0.74
N VAL A 235 2.36 4.38 -1.65
CA VAL A 235 1.46 3.25 -1.93
C VAL A 235 1.18 2.45 -0.67
N PHE A 236 2.22 2.11 0.10
CA PHE A 236 2.08 1.35 1.34
C PHE A 236 1.24 2.12 2.37
N THR A 237 1.47 3.43 2.50
CA THR A 237 0.68 4.30 3.38
C THR A 237 -0.79 4.30 2.99
N ARG A 238 -1.10 4.45 1.69
CA ARG A 238 -2.47 4.37 1.16
C ARG A 238 -3.10 3.02 1.49
N TYR A 239 -2.36 1.93 1.29
CA TYR A 239 -2.83 0.59 1.63
C TYR A 239 -3.10 0.42 3.13
N MET A 240 -2.20 0.91 4.00
CA MET A 240 -2.39 0.84 5.46
C MET A 240 -3.66 1.57 5.90
N MET A 241 -3.90 2.77 5.35
CA MET A 241 -5.12 3.53 5.62
C MET A 241 -6.35 2.74 5.20
N LEU A 242 -6.38 2.23 3.96
CA LEU A 242 -7.48 1.40 3.48
C LEU A 242 -7.69 0.16 4.33
N SER A 243 -6.62 -0.53 4.72
CA SER A 243 -6.69 -1.74 5.54
C SER A 243 -7.21 -1.45 6.95
N HIS A 244 -6.90 -0.29 7.51
CA HIS A 244 -7.42 0.14 8.80
C HIS A 244 -8.91 0.49 8.73
N GLU A 245 -9.31 1.33 7.78
CA GLU A 245 -10.73 1.68 7.57
C GLU A 245 -11.58 0.43 7.33
N SER A 246 -11.05 -0.52 6.53
CA SER A 246 -11.64 -1.84 6.36
C SER A 246 -11.92 -2.53 7.70
N ARG A 247 -10.91 -2.55 8.58
CA ARG A 247 -10.98 -3.25 9.86
C ARG A 247 -11.99 -2.63 10.81
N GLU A 248 -12.14 -1.31 10.79
CA GLU A 248 -13.17 -0.58 11.55
C GLU A 248 -14.58 -0.84 11.02
N ALA A 249 -14.74 -0.94 9.69
CA ALA A 249 -16.05 -1.07 9.05
C ALA A 249 -16.65 -2.49 9.13
N ASN A 250 -15.83 -3.55 9.23
CA ASN A 250 -16.30 -4.94 9.20
C ASN A 250 -15.62 -5.81 10.26
N ASP A 251 -16.37 -6.20 11.30
CA ASP A 251 -15.98 -7.34 12.13
C ASP A 251 -16.35 -8.65 11.41
N GLN A 252 -15.40 -9.58 11.38
CA GLN A 252 -15.41 -10.92 10.75
C GLN A 252 -15.26 -11.02 9.21
N ARG A 253 -13.97 -11.06 8.78
CA ARG A 253 -13.34 -11.78 7.62
C ARG A 253 -12.71 -10.89 6.54
N SER A 254 -11.58 -11.37 6.01
CA SER A 254 -10.63 -10.67 5.14
C SER A 254 -11.24 -10.22 3.79
N MET A 255 -11.24 -8.92 3.56
CA MET A 255 -11.86 -8.20 2.42
C MET A 255 -11.04 -8.22 1.13
N GLY A 256 -10.51 -9.38 0.71
CA GLY A 256 -9.96 -9.50 -0.65
C GLY A 256 -11.04 -9.27 -1.73
N GLU A 257 -12.26 -9.79 -1.47
CA GLU A 257 -13.39 -9.75 -2.41
C GLU A 257 -14.26 -8.49 -2.25
N ILE A 258 -14.52 -8.03 -1.02
CA ILE A 258 -15.30 -6.80 -0.76
C ILE A 258 -14.55 -5.55 -1.28
N LEU A 259 -13.22 -5.51 -1.15
CA LEU A 259 -12.42 -4.44 -1.75
C LEU A 259 -12.49 -4.51 -3.28
N LEU A 260 -12.60 -5.70 -3.88
CA LEU A 260 -12.80 -5.85 -5.32
C LEU A 260 -14.15 -5.23 -5.74
N TYR A 261 -15.22 -5.50 -4.99
CA TYR A 261 -16.54 -4.90 -5.21
C TYR A 261 -16.52 -3.38 -5.07
N PHE A 262 -15.96 -2.82 -3.99
CA PHE A 262 -15.88 -1.37 -3.84
C PHE A 262 -14.98 -0.68 -4.87
N THR A 263 -13.91 -1.33 -5.33
CA THR A 263 -12.98 -0.71 -6.28
C THR A 263 -13.43 -0.88 -7.75
N ASP A 264 -14.17 -1.95 -8.07
CA ASP A 264 -14.89 -2.07 -9.35
C ASP A 264 -16.11 -1.14 -9.37
N GLU A 265 -16.89 -1.02 -8.29
CA GLU A 265 -17.98 -0.04 -8.19
C GLU A 265 -17.44 1.40 -8.29
N MET A 266 -16.32 1.73 -7.65
CA MET A 266 -15.71 3.06 -7.81
C MET A 266 -15.08 3.30 -9.19
N ALA A 267 -14.86 2.26 -10.00
CA ALA A 267 -14.47 2.41 -11.41
C ALA A 267 -15.69 2.56 -12.35
N ASP A 268 -16.87 2.07 -11.95
CA ASP A 268 -18.08 1.97 -12.77
C ASP A 268 -19.28 2.83 -12.33
N ILE A 269 -19.14 3.71 -11.33
CA ILE A 269 -20.14 4.77 -11.16
C ILE A 269 -19.92 5.80 -12.28
N THR A 270 -20.66 5.64 -13.37
CA THR A 270 -20.74 6.66 -14.42
C THR A 270 -21.20 7.97 -13.79
N TRP A 271 -20.69 9.10 -14.30
CA TRP A 271 -20.93 10.43 -13.72
C TRP A 271 -22.42 10.73 -13.46
N ILE A 272 -23.33 10.16 -14.26
CA ILE A 272 -24.79 10.27 -14.09
C ILE A 272 -25.26 9.58 -12.81
N TRP A 273 -24.75 8.38 -12.51
CA TRP A 273 -25.10 7.65 -11.29
C TRP A 273 -24.52 8.33 -10.04
N ALA A 274 -23.29 8.85 -10.11
CA ALA A 274 -22.71 9.64 -9.02
C ALA A 274 -23.53 10.91 -8.74
N PHE A 275 -24.02 11.55 -9.80
CA PHE A 275 -24.85 12.74 -9.72
C PHE A 275 -26.26 12.42 -9.19
N GLN A 276 -26.88 11.32 -9.61
CA GLN A 276 -28.16 10.83 -9.08
C GLN A 276 -28.04 10.47 -7.60
N MET A 277 -26.98 9.78 -7.19
CA MET A 277 -26.74 9.48 -5.77
C MET A 277 -26.54 10.75 -4.95
N LEU A 278 -25.84 11.76 -5.48
CA LEU A 278 -25.69 13.07 -4.83
C LEU A 278 -27.03 13.79 -4.67
N LEU A 279 -27.91 13.72 -5.67
CA LEU A 279 -29.26 14.31 -5.59
C LEU A 279 -30.16 13.57 -4.61
N GLU A 280 -30.08 12.24 -4.57
CA GLU A 280 -30.86 11.43 -3.63
C GLU A 280 -30.40 11.68 -2.18
N MET A 281 -29.09 11.70 -1.94
CA MET A 281 -28.54 12.10 -0.64
C MET A 281 -28.96 13.51 -0.24
N PHE A 282 -29.01 14.45 -1.19
CA PHE A 282 -29.48 15.80 -0.94
C PHE A 282 -30.98 15.83 -0.58
N ARG A 283 -31.81 15.03 -1.25
CA ARG A 283 -33.24 14.86 -0.92
C ARG A 283 -33.42 14.30 0.49
N THR A 284 -32.69 13.26 0.86
CA THR A 284 -32.75 12.67 2.21
C THR A 284 -32.33 13.67 3.28
N ILE A 285 -31.23 14.41 3.05
CA ILE A 285 -30.77 15.45 3.98
C ILE A 285 -31.82 16.56 4.12
N LEU A 286 -32.48 16.98 3.04
CA LEU A 286 -33.55 17.97 3.11
C LEU A 286 -34.76 17.45 3.89
N ALA A 287 -35.19 16.21 3.64
CA ALA A 287 -36.31 15.60 4.38
C ALA A 287 -36.01 15.47 5.88
N ASP A 288 -34.77 15.12 6.25
CA ASP A 288 -34.37 14.91 7.65
C ASP A 288 -34.11 16.23 8.42
N ASN A 289 -33.83 17.32 7.71
CA ASN A 289 -33.40 18.60 8.32
C ASN A 289 -34.34 19.78 8.03
N THR A 290 -35.38 19.60 7.22
CA THR A 290 -36.36 20.64 6.89
C THR A 290 -37.78 20.06 6.81
N GLU A 291 -38.80 20.81 7.23
CA GLU A 291 -40.22 20.40 7.13
C GLU A 291 -40.79 20.59 5.70
N LEU A 292 -39.97 20.35 4.67
CA LEU A 292 -40.42 20.47 3.28
C LEU A 292 -41.22 19.23 2.87
N THR A 293 -42.35 19.45 2.19
CA THR A 293 -43.11 18.35 1.58
C THR A 293 -42.33 17.77 0.40
N GLU A 294 -42.55 16.50 0.08
CA GLU A 294 -41.90 15.84 -1.09
C GLU A 294 -42.14 16.65 -2.38
N GLU A 295 -43.37 17.12 -2.59
CA GLU A 295 -43.75 17.93 -3.77
C GLU A 295 -42.89 19.20 -3.90
N LYS A 296 -42.57 19.85 -2.78
CA LYS A 296 -41.75 21.06 -2.79
C LYS A 296 -40.26 20.76 -2.96
N THR A 297 -39.83 19.60 -2.52
CA THR A 297 -38.46 19.10 -2.70
C THR A 297 -38.22 18.75 -4.17
N ASP A 298 -39.17 18.08 -4.82
CA ASP A 298 -39.12 17.75 -6.25
C ASP A 298 -39.07 19.02 -7.10
N GLU A 299 -39.89 20.03 -6.80
CA GLU A 299 -39.89 21.32 -7.50
C GLU A 299 -38.54 22.06 -7.39
N LEU A 300 -37.87 21.96 -6.24
CA LEU A 300 -36.54 22.54 -6.02
C LEU A 300 -35.45 21.79 -6.79
N VAL A 301 -35.51 20.46 -6.82
CA VAL A 301 -34.59 19.63 -7.60
C VAL A 301 -34.75 19.92 -9.09
N ASP A 302 -35.98 20.02 -9.60
CA ASP A 302 -36.26 20.36 -10.98
C ASP A 302 -35.79 21.78 -11.34
N THR A 303 -35.99 22.74 -10.44
CA THR A 303 -35.48 24.11 -10.61
C THR A 303 -33.95 24.15 -10.65
N PHE A 304 -33.29 23.37 -9.79
CA PHE A 304 -31.84 23.20 -9.81
C PHE A 304 -31.35 22.59 -11.13
N MET A 305 -31.99 21.51 -11.60
CA MET A 305 -31.67 20.89 -12.89
C MET A 305 -31.85 21.87 -14.05
N ASN A 306 -32.88 22.71 -13.99
CA ASN A 306 -33.18 23.71 -15.01
C ASN A 306 -32.25 24.94 -14.99
N THR A 307 -31.55 25.21 -13.90
CA THR A 307 -30.57 26.30 -13.82
C THR A 307 -29.16 25.89 -14.26
N LEU A 308 -28.92 24.60 -14.51
CA LEU A 308 -27.63 24.12 -15.00
C LEU A 308 -27.29 24.69 -16.40
N PRO A 309 -26.02 25.07 -16.64
CA PRO A 309 -25.53 25.48 -17.96
C PRO A 309 -25.80 24.43 -19.06
N MET A 310 -26.12 24.88 -20.28
CA MET A 310 -26.44 23.99 -21.41
C MET A 310 -25.39 22.90 -21.68
N VAL A 311 -24.11 23.20 -21.46
CA VAL A 311 -22.99 22.24 -21.63
C VAL A 311 -23.07 21.07 -20.64
N LEU A 312 -23.63 21.29 -19.44
CA LEU A 312 -23.84 20.24 -18.44
C LEU A 312 -25.14 19.48 -18.71
N LYS A 313 -26.21 20.18 -19.10
CA LYS A 313 -27.48 19.54 -19.51
C LYS A 313 -27.32 18.60 -20.70
N SER A 314 -26.56 18.98 -21.73
CA SER A 314 -26.34 18.14 -22.91
C SER A 314 -25.53 16.87 -22.61
N ARG A 315 -24.69 16.89 -21.57
CA ARG A 315 -23.96 15.70 -21.09
C ARG A 315 -24.80 14.79 -20.19
N LEU A 316 -25.83 15.33 -19.54
CA LEU A 316 -26.81 14.57 -18.74
C LEU A 316 -27.84 13.84 -19.62
N GLN A 317 -28.17 14.38 -20.81
CA GLN A 317 -29.18 13.82 -21.72
C GLN A 317 -28.63 12.82 -22.76
N ALA A 318 -27.31 12.70 -22.89
CA ALA A 318 -26.65 11.91 -23.94
C ALA A 318 -26.13 10.53 -23.48
N ALA A 319 -26.58 10.04 -22.32
CA ALA A 319 -26.35 8.67 -21.88
C ALA A 319 -27.67 8.01 -21.45
#